data_AF-A0A7Y2YCS8-F1
#
_entry.id   AF-A0A7Y2YCS8-F1
#
_cell.length_a   1.000
_cell.length_b   1.000
_cell.length_c   1.000
_cell.angle_alpha   90.00
_cell.angle_beta   90.00
_cell.angle_gamma   90.00
#
_symmetry.space_group_name_H-M   'P 1'
#
loop_
_entity.id
_entity.type
_entity.pdbx_description
1 polymer ?
#
loop_
_entity_poly.entity_id
_entity_poly.type
_entity_poly.pdbx_seq_one_letter_code
_entity_poly.pdbx_strand_id
1 'polypeptide(L)'
;MKRRRGSTEVSVSFLDVISCGFGAIVLLLIIAPVGDPTIREEAERNLQTVVKELTEKLFDVRGEAVVLNDQLRSRKEQLSELEDRVARLKAQLASVEKQSKEIAQSVVVEEEQLRLALQVLTEEMERLQPQDRVRNQLIGGVPVDSEYVIFVIDTSGSMQMAAWRRLQTEMLNILNIYPSVKGIQVMNDMGQYMFPDTRRAWMKDSPSTRKRIIGALDAWAPFSNSSPVEGINAAIQTFYRPDRKISIYTLGDDFSGRSIRAVVKAVDNLNQAHRGADRLVRIHALGFPVHFSQGKTPSAAAIKFAALMRELSYNNGGTFIGLTSLQP
;
A
#
# COMPACT_ATOMS: atom_id res chain seq x y z
N MET A 1 -146.43 -23.74 -46.16
CA MET A 1 -147.00 -24.68 -45.17
C MET A 1 -145.99 -24.95 -44.05
N LYS A 2 -146.40 -24.68 -42.80
CA LYS A 2 -146.04 -25.32 -41.50
C LYS A 2 -144.59 -25.35 -40.94
N ARG A 3 -144.44 -24.64 -39.80
CA ARG A 3 -143.84 -24.99 -38.46
C ARG A 3 -142.35 -25.43 -38.40
N ARG A 4 -141.53 -25.11 -37.37
CA ARG A 4 -141.77 -24.94 -35.92
C ARG A 4 -140.55 -24.27 -35.22
N ARG A 5 -140.79 -23.56 -34.12
CA ARG A 5 -139.81 -23.04 -33.13
C ARG A 5 -139.06 -24.17 -32.41
N GLY A 6 -137.80 -23.93 -32.06
CA GLY A 6 -137.04 -24.65 -31.03
C GLY A 6 -136.01 -23.70 -30.40
N SER A 7 -136.20 -23.40 -29.12
CA SER A 7 -135.32 -22.60 -28.26
C SER A 7 -134.10 -23.40 -27.81
N THR A 8 -132.92 -22.77 -27.80
CA THR A 8 -131.77 -23.23 -27.01
C THR A 8 -131.04 -22.02 -26.44
N GLU A 9 -131.40 -21.63 -25.22
CA GLU A 9 -130.72 -20.66 -24.34
C GLU A 9 -129.40 -21.24 -23.79
N VAL A 10 -128.58 -21.85 -24.64
CA VAL A 10 -127.29 -22.43 -24.26
C VAL A 10 -126.21 -21.86 -25.17
N SER A 11 -125.77 -20.62 -24.91
CA SER A 11 -124.58 -20.08 -25.59
C SER A 11 -123.84 -18.93 -24.89
N VAL A 12 -124.32 -18.40 -23.76
CA VAL A 12 -123.63 -17.30 -23.07
C VAL A 12 -123.03 -17.73 -21.72
N SER A 13 -123.80 -18.36 -20.84
CA SER A 13 -123.33 -18.70 -19.48
C SER A 13 -122.28 -19.82 -19.44
N PHE A 14 -122.26 -20.73 -20.41
CA PHE A 14 -121.25 -21.81 -20.49
C PHE A 14 -119.90 -21.30 -21.01
N LEU A 15 -119.92 -20.32 -21.92
CA LEU A 15 -118.71 -19.68 -22.44
C LEU A 15 -118.00 -18.86 -21.35
N ASP A 16 -118.78 -18.22 -20.47
CA ASP A 16 -118.26 -17.40 -19.37
C ASP A 16 -117.55 -18.24 -18.30
N VAL A 17 -118.09 -19.41 -17.95
CA VAL A 17 -117.47 -20.33 -16.96
C VAL A 17 -116.21 -20.99 -17.51
N ILE A 18 -116.19 -21.38 -18.79
CA ILE A 18 -114.97 -21.91 -19.42
C ILE A 18 -113.93 -20.80 -19.62
N SER A 19 -114.33 -19.58 -19.96
CA SER A 19 -113.41 -18.44 -20.06
C SER A 19 -112.81 -18.07 -18.70
N CYS A 20 -113.60 -18.08 -17.63
CA CYS A 20 -113.12 -17.86 -16.26
C CYS A 20 -112.21 -19.00 -15.78
N GLY A 21 -112.58 -20.26 -16.02
CA GLY A 21 -111.77 -21.43 -15.65
C GLY A 21 -110.46 -21.51 -16.44
N PHE A 22 -110.49 -21.25 -17.74
CA PHE A 22 -109.29 -21.19 -18.57
C PHE A 22 -108.41 -20.00 -18.20
N GLY A 23 -109.01 -18.84 -17.91
CA GLY A 23 -108.30 -17.67 -17.38
C GLY A 23 -107.57 -17.97 -16.08
N ALA A 24 -108.22 -18.68 -15.15
CA ALA A 24 -107.60 -19.10 -13.88
C ALA A 24 -106.44 -20.09 -14.08
N ILE A 25 -106.57 -21.03 -15.02
CA ILE A 25 -105.50 -21.98 -15.36
C ILE A 25 -104.31 -21.26 -16.01
N VAL A 26 -104.56 -20.32 -16.94
CA VAL A 26 -103.52 -19.51 -17.56
C VAL A 26 -102.80 -18.63 -16.53
N LEU A 27 -103.55 -18.02 -15.61
CA LEU A 27 -102.97 -17.26 -14.49
C LEU A 27 -102.11 -18.13 -13.58
N LEU A 28 -102.59 -19.33 -13.23
CA LEU A 28 -101.81 -20.29 -12.44
C LEU A 28 -100.53 -20.72 -13.15
N LEU A 29 -100.57 -20.93 -14.46
CA LEU A 29 -99.40 -21.37 -15.22
C LEU A 29 -98.36 -20.26 -15.44
N ILE A 30 -98.81 -19.00 -15.44
CA ILE A 30 -97.94 -17.82 -15.47
C ILE A 30 -97.31 -17.54 -14.09
N ILE A 31 -98.06 -17.78 -13.01
CA ILE A 31 -97.59 -17.53 -11.64
C ILE A 31 -96.78 -18.71 -11.09
N ALA A 32 -97.05 -19.95 -11.52
CA ALA A 32 -96.34 -21.13 -11.07
C ALA A 32 -94.87 -21.06 -11.53
N PRO A 33 -93.90 -20.92 -10.61
CA PRO A 33 -92.50 -20.83 -10.98
C PRO A 33 -92.07 -22.12 -11.67
N VAL A 34 -91.56 -22.01 -12.90
CA VAL A 34 -91.04 -23.14 -13.66
C VAL A 34 -89.65 -23.50 -13.12
N GLY A 35 -89.56 -24.59 -12.35
CA GLY A 35 -88.31 -25.13 -11.79
C GLY A 35 -88.26 -25.17 -10.26
N ASP A 36 -87.41 -26.02 -9.70
CA ASP A 36 -87.23 -26.15 -8.25
C ASP A 36 -86.58 -24.88 -7.67
N PRO A 37 -87.28 -24.12 -6.81
CA PRO A 37 -86.75 -22.86 -6.26
C PRO A 37 -85.46 -23.07 -5.46
N THR A 38 -85.26 -24.26 -4.89
CA THR A 38 -84.06 -24.57 -4.08
C THR A 38 -82.79 -24.60 -4.93
N ILE A 39 -82.84 -25.17 -6.14
CA ILE A 39 -81.70 -25.24 -7.07
C ILE A 39 -81.30 -23.84 -7.55
N ARG A 40 -82.28 -22.96 -7.80
CA ARG A 40 -82.00 -21.58 -8.22
C ARG A 40 -81.36 -20.76 -7.09
N GLU A 41 -81.87 -20.89 -5.87
CA GLU A 41 -81.29 -20.24 -4.70
C GLU A 41 -79.85 -20.73 -4.41
N GLU A 42 -79.58 -22.02 -4.56
CA GLU A 42 -78.23 -22.57 -4.41
C GLU A 42 -77.27 -22.07 -5.51
N ALA A 43 -77.71 -22.01 -6.76
CA ALA A 43 -76.92 -21.45 -7.86
C ALA A 43 -76.61 -19.95 -7.65
N GLU A 44 -77.60 -19.17 -7.21
CA GLU A 44 -77.42 -17.75 -6.87
C GLU A 44 -76.44 -17.56 -5.70
N ARG A 45 -76.55 -18.36 -4.63
CA ARG A 45 -75.61 -18.32 -3.49
C ARG A 45 -74.19 -18.72 -3.89
N ASN A 46 -74.03 -19.74 -4.74
CA ASN A 46 -72.72 -20.15 -5.24
C ASN A 46 -72.08 -19.06 -6.11
N LEU A 47 -72.85 -18.43 -7.00
CA LEU A 47 -72.38 -17.30 -7.81
C LEU A 47 -71.99 -16.11 -6.93
N GLN A 48 -72.77 -15.79 -5.90
CA GLN A 48 -72.42 -14.73 -4.94
C GLN A 48 -71.12 -15.03 -4.19
N THR A 49 -70.91 -16.28 -3.79
CA THR A 49 -69.65 -16.72 -3.15
C THR A 49 -68.47 -16.54 -4.09
N VAL A 50 -68.58 -17.00 -5.35
CA VAL A 50 -67.52 -16.86 -6.36
C VAL A 50 -67.23 -15.39 -6.67
N VAL A 51 -68.25 -14.56 -6.81
CA VAL A 51 -68.09 -13.10 -7.03
C VAL A 51 -67.38 -12.47 -5.84
N LYS A 52 -67.72 -12.85 -4.61
CA LYS A 52 -67.06 -12.36 -3.41
C LYS A 52 -65.58 -12.75 -3.38
N GLU A 53 -65.26 -14.02 -3.62
CA GLU A 53 -63.87 -14.49 -3.66
C GLU A 53 -63.04 -13.80 -4.77
N LEU A 54 -63.61 -13.62 -5.95
CA LEU A 54 -62.94 -12.90 -7.04
C LEU A 54 -62.75 -11.42 -6.70
N THR A 55 -63.69 -10.81 -5.98
CA THR A 55 -63.58 -9.42 -5.52
C THR A 55 -62.47 -9.26 -4.48
N GLU A 56 -62.37 -10.19 -3.52
CA GLU A 56 -61.29 -10.23 -2.52
C GLU A 56 -59.93 -10.42 -3.20
N LYS A 57 -59.79 -11.41 -4.09
CA LYS A 57 -58.54 -11.61 -4.87
C LYS A 57 -58.16 -10.38 -5.70
N LEU A 58 -59.13 -9.70 -6.29
CA LEU A 58 -58.87 -8.48 -7.07
C LEU A 58 -58.40 -7.33 -6.17
N PHE A 59 -58.92 -7.24 -4.94
CA PHE A 59 -58.45 -6.28 -3.95
C PHE A 59 -57.02 -6.59 -3.50
N ASP A 60 -56.70 -7.85 -3.23
CA ASP A 60 -55.36 -8.29 -2.83
C ASP A 60 -54.33 -8.00 -3.93
N VAL A 61 -54.63 -8.40 -5.19
CA VAL A 61 -53.75 -8.13 -6.35
C VAL A 61 -53.55 -6.62 -6.56
N ARG A 62 -54.59 -5.80 -6.34
CA ARG A 62 -54.46 -4.34 -6.40
C ARG A 62 -53.56 -3.81 -5.27
N GLY A 63 -53.70 -4.35 -4.06
CA GLY A 63 -52.83 -4.02 -2.93
C GLY A 63 -51.36 -4.34 -3.23
N GLU A 64 -51.09 -5.55 -3.74
CA GLU A 64 -49.76 -5.99 -4.15
C GLU A 64 -49.18 -5.09 -5.26
N ALA A 65 -50.00 -4.71 -6.25
CA ALA A 65 -49.58 -3.82 -7.33
C ALA A 65 -49.17 -2.42 -6.81
N VAL A 66 -49.88 -1.88 -5.81
CA VAL A 66 -49.52 -0.60 -5.17
C VAL A 66 -48.18 -0.72 -4.45
N VAL A 67 -48.00 -1.76 -3.62
CA VAL A 67 -46.74 -1.99 -2.90
C VAL A 67 -45.57 -2.17 -3.87
N LEU A 68 -45.76 -2.95 -4.94
CA LEU A 68 -44.73 -3.17 -5.96
C LEU A 68 -44.39 -1.87 -6.70
N ASN A 69 -45.36 -1.03 -7.00
CA ASN A 69 -45.12 0.27 -7.64
C ASN A 69 -44.33 1.21 -6.73
N ASP A 70 -44.63 1.25 -5.43
CA ASP A 70 -43.87 2.03 -4.46
C ASP A 70 -42.43 1.53 -4.32
N GLN A 71 -42.23 0.21 -4.26
CA GLN A 71 -40.90 -0.40 -4.28
C GLN A 71 -40.13 -0.05 -5.56
N LEU A 72 -40.78 -0.12 -6.72
CA LEU A 72 -40.16 0.22 -8.00
C LEU A 72 -39.76 1.69 -8.07
N ARG A 73 -40.58 2.59 -7.52
CA ARG A 73 -40.24 4.01 -7.40
C ARG A 73 -39.03 4.22 -6.50
N SER A 74 -39.02 3.61 -5.30
CA SER A 74 -37.88 3.70 -4.38
C SER A 74 -36.59 3.15 -5.00
N ARG A 75 -36.65 2.04 -5.74
CA ARG A 75 -35.49 1.48 -6.46
C ARG A 75 -34.98 2.40 -7.56
N LYS A 76 -35.87 3.07 -8.30
CA LYS A 76 -35.47 4.08 -9.29
C LYS A 76 -34.79 5.28 -8.65
N GLU A 77 -35.30 5.76 -7.51
CA GLU A 77 -34.67 6.84 -6.73
C GLU A 77 -33.26 6.43 -6.26
N GLN A 78 -33.11 5.21 -5.71
CA GLN A 78 -31.81 4.66 -5.31
C GLN A 78 -30.84 4.52 -6.49
N LEU A 79 -31.33 4.08 -7.65
CA LEU A 79 -30.50 3.96 -8.85
C LEU A 79 -29.98 5.32 -9.31
N SER A 80 -30.85 6.33 -9.33
CA SER A 80 -30.46 7.70 -9.67
C SER A 80 -29.39 8.25 -8.72
N GLU A 81 -29.52 8.01 -7.41
CA GLU A 81 -28.53 8.45 -6.42
C GLU A 81 -27.16 7.75 -6.62
N LEU A 82 -27.18 6.46 -6.96
CA LEU A 82 -25.98 5.70 -7.26
C LEU A 82 -25.31 6.18 -8.56
N GLU A 83 -26.08 6.46 -9.60
CA GLU A 83 -25.57 7.02 -10.86
C GLU A 83 -24.89 8.37 -10.64
N ASP A 84 -25.51 9.26 -9.85
CA ASP A 84 -24.93 10.54 -9.45
C ASP A 84 -23.63 10.37 -8.65
N ARG A 85 -23.59 9.39 -7.74
CA ARG A 85 -22.38 9.08 -6.97
C ARG A 85 -21.26 8.56 -7.87
N VAL A 86 -21.57 7.69 -8.83
CA VAL A 86 -20.62 7.20 -9.82
C VAL A 86 -20.08 8.34 -10.67
N ALA A 87 -20.94 9.27 -11.12
CA ALA A 87 -20.52 10.45 -11.86
C ALA A 87 -19.55 11.33 -11.07
N ARG A 88 -19.85 11.60 -9.79
CA ARG A 88 -18.95 12.35 -8.88
C ARG A 88 -17.60 11.65 -8.69
N LEU A 89 -17.60 10.33 -8.47
CA LEU A 89 -16.37 9.56 -8.31
C LEU A 89 -15.53 9.54 -9.58
N LYS A 90 -16.14 9.43 -10.76
CA LYS A 90 -15.43 9.54 -12.04
C LYS A 90 -14.78 10.91 -12.22
N ALA A 91 -15.46 12.00 -11.83
CA ALA A 91 -14.90 13.34 -11.87
C ALA A 91 -13.72 13.50 -10.90
N GLN A 92 -13.83 12.96 -9.68
CA GLN A 92 -12.73 12.95 -8.71
C GLN A 92 -11.52 12.15 -9.21
N LEU A 93 -11.74 10.97 -9.79
CA LEU A 93 -10.68 10.16 -10.37
C LEU A 93 -9.95 10.91 -11.49
N ALA A 94 -10.70 11.53 -12.41
CA ALA A 94 -10.12 12.33 -13.48
C ALA A 94 -9.28 13.52 -12.94
N SER A 95 -9.74 14.16 -11.86
CA SER A 95 -8.98 15.22 -11.19
C SER A 95 -7.68 14.69 -10.56
N VAL A 96 -7.73 13.54 -9.89
CA VAL A 96 -6.55 12.91 -9.27
C VAL A 96 -5.56 12.44 -10.33
N GLU A 97 -6.03 11.86 -11.44
CA GLU A 97 -5.18 11.48 -12.57
C GLU A 97 -4.50 12.69 -13.20
N LYS A 98 -5.21 13.81 -13.33
CA LYS A 98 -4.64 15.07 -13.82
C LYS A 98 -3.56 15.60 -12.88
N GLN A 99 -3.85 15.67 -11.57
CA GLN A 99 -2.87 16.07 -10.56
C GLN A 99 -1.65 15.15 -10.53
N SER A 100 -1.85 13.83 -10.66
CA SER A 100 -0.75 12.87 -10.72
C SER A 100 0.12 13.06 -11.96
N LYS A 101 -0.46 13.37 -13.12
CA LYS A 101 0.29 13.70 -14.34
C LYS A 101 1.05 15.03 -14.20
N GLU A 102 0.43 16.05 -13.61
CA GLU A 102 1.08 17.34 -13.34
C GLU A 102 2.27 17.17 -12.37
N ILE A 103 2.12 16.38 -11.30
CA ILE A 103 3.21 16.03 -10.37
C ILE A 103 4.31 15.23 -11.06
N ALA A 104 3.95 14.25 -11.89
CA ALA A 104 4.95 13.48 -12.64
C ALA A 104 5.76 14.37 -13.58
N GLN A 105 5.12 15.35 -14.24
CA GLN A 105 5.80 16.34 -15.06
C GLN A 105 6.68 17.29 -14.24
N SER A 106 6.21 17.76 -13.08
CA SER A 106 7.01 18.62 -12.21
C SER A 106 8.25 17.90 -11.66
N VAL A 107 8.11 16.61 -11.29
CA VAL A 107 9.25 15.78 -10.84
C VAL A 107 10.28 15.61 -11.95
N VAL A 108 9.86 15.38 -13.21
CA VAL A 108 10.80 15.29 -14.34
C VAL A 108 11.53 16.62 -14.57
N VAL A 109 10.83 17.76 -14.48
CA VAL A 109 11.44 19.09 -14.61
C VAL A 109 12.39 19.38 -13.45
N GLU A 110 12.03 19.03 -12.21
CA GLU A 110 12.89 19.17 -11.04
C GLU A 110 14.13 18.27 -11.12
N GLU A 111 14.00 17.03 -11.61
CA GLU A 111 15.14 16.15 -11.85
C GLU A 111 16.09 16.72 -12.91
N GLU A 112 15.55 17.28 -13.99
CA GLU A 112 16.35 17.90 -15.05
C GLU A 112 17.06 19.17 -14.55
N GLN A 113 16.36 20.02 -13.78
CA GLN A 113 16.96 21.17 -13.11
C GLN A 113 18.03 20.78 -12.09
N LEU A 114 17.78 19.72 -11.31
CA LEU A 114 18.76 19.21 -10.35
C LEU A 114 19.97 18.62 -11.06
N ARG A 115 19.79 17.94 -12.20
CA ARG A 115 20.88 17.42 -13.02
C ARG A 115 21.72 18.55 -13.60
N LEU A 116 21.08 19.61 -14.11
CA LEU A 116 21.77 20.82 -14.56
C LEU A 116 22.51 21.50 -13.41
N ALA A 117 21.90 21.62 -12.24
CA ALA A 117 22.56 22.17 -11.06
C ALA A 117 23.77 21.32 -10.61
N LEU A 118 23.66 19.99 -10.66
CA LEU A 118 24.78 19.07 -10.39
C LEU A 118 25.89 19.20 -11.43
N GLN A 119 25.57 19.37 -12.71
CA GLN A 119 26.57 19.62 -13.76
C GLN A 119 27.31 20.93 -13.52
N VAL A 120 26.59 22.02 -13.26
CA VAL A 120 27.20 23.33 -12.95
C VAL A 120 28.03 23.26 -11.67
N LEU A 121 27.55 22.57 -10.62
CA LEU A 121 28.33 22.35 -9.39
C LEU A 121 29.57 21.51 -9.64
N THR A 122 29.51 20.51 -10.54
CA THR A 122 30.67 19.67 -10.89
C THR A 122 31.70 20.50 -11.66
N GLU A 123 31.28 21.28 -12.65
CA GLU A 123 32.14 22.18 -13.41
C GLU A 123 32.78 23.24 -12.51
N GLU A 124 32.00 23.86 -11.60
CA GLU A 124 32.53 24.81 -10.64
C GLU A 124 33.44 24.13 -9.61
N MET A 125 33.21 22.87 -9.22
CA MET A 125 34.13 22.10 -8.39
C MET A 125 35.45 21.76 -9.10
N GLU A 126 35.41 21.42 -10.40
CA GLU A 126 36.61 21.21 -11.21
C GLU A 126 37.40 22.51 -11.37
N ARG A 127 36.71 23.64 -11.52
CA ARG A 127 37.31 24.96 -11.62
C ARG A 127 37.87 25.49 -10.30
N LEU A 128 37.20 25.20 -9.19
CA LEU A 128 37.59 25.60 -7.84
C LEU A 128 38.54 24.62 -7.17
N GLN A 129 38.88 23.49 -7.80
CA GLN A 129 39.90 22.58 -7.28
C GLN A 129 41.23 23.33 -7.14
N PRO A 130 41.71 23.59 -5.91
CA PRO A 130 43.08 24.02 -5.72
C PRO A 130 43.96 22.85 -6.17
N GLN A 131 44.98 23.12 -6.97
CA GLN A 131 45.97 22.13 -7.45
C GLN A 131 46.75 21.42 -6.31
N ASP A 132 46.45 21.72 -5.05
CA ASP A 132 47.08 21.14 -3.85
C ASP A 132 46.14 20.24 -3.04
N ARG A 133 45.34 19.38 -3.68
CA ARG A 133 44.86 18.17 -3.00
C ARG A 133 45.97 17.14 -3.01
N VAL A 134 46.75 17.19 -1.92
CA VAL A 134 47.64 16.18 -1.37
C VAL A 134 47.69 14.92 -2.21
N ARG A 135 48.89 14.66 -2.73
CA ARG A 135 49.41 13.46 -3.40
C ARG A 135 49.19 12.20 -2.53
N ASN A 136 47.95 11.88 -2.20
CA ASN A 136 47.55 10.70 -1.46
C ASN A 136 47.38 9.56 -2.46
N GLN A 137 47.96 8.41 -2.11
CA GLN A 137 47.83 7.16 -2.86
C GLN A 137 46.36 6.75 -2.85
N LEU A 138 45.62 7.20 -3.84
CA LEU A 138 44.22 6.84 -4.08
C LEU A 138 44.23 5.54 -4.88
N ILE A 139 43.66 4.47 -4.31
CA ILE A 139 43.35 3.25 -5.06
C ILE A 139 41.82 3.20 -5.17
N GLY A 140 41.29 3.36 -6.40
CA GLY A 140 39.85 3.34 -6.65
C GLY A 140 39.05 4.46 -5.96
N GLY A 141 39.67 5.63 -5.71
CA GLY A 141 39.01 6.76 -5.04
C GLY A 141 38.96 6.67 -3.51
N VAL A 142 39.60 5.65 -2.91
CA VAL A 142 39.76 5.52 -1.46
C VAL A 142 41.19 5.95 -1.07
N PRO A 143 41.37 6.93 -0.16
CA PRO A 143 42.68 7.25 0.41
C PRO A 143 43.24 6.06 1.21
N VAL A 144 44.45 5.59 0.88
CA VAL A 144 45.06 4.37 1.48
C VAL A 144 46.24 4.71 2.40
N ASP A 145 46.09 5.70 3.28
CA ASP A 145 47.13 6.15 4.22
C ASP A 145 46.88 5.73 5.68
N SER A 146 45.80 4.99 5.94
CA SER A 146 45.42 4.56 7.28
C SER A 146 46.16 3.31 7.74
N GLU A 147 46.59 3.34 9.01
CA GLU A 147 47.29 2.22 9.65
C GLU A 147 46.34 1.36 10.49
N TYR A 148 45.17 1.89 10.85
CA TYR A 148 44.18 1.21 11.67
C TYR A 148 42.80 1.24 11.00
N VAL A 149 42.10 0.11 11.02
CA VAL A 149 40.80 -0.04 10.34
C VAL A 149 39.75 -0.49 11.34
N ILE A 150 38.61 0.18 11.37
CA ILE A 150 37.44 -0.21 12.15
C ILE A 150 36.27 -0.45 11.21
N PHE A 151 35.65 -1.62 11.28
CA PHE A 151 34.40 -1.91 10.59
C PHE A 151 33.22 -1.69 11.55
N VAL A 152 32.28 -0.84 11.14
CA VAL A 152 30.98 -0.62 11.77
C VAL A 152 29.93 -1.23 10.84
N ILE A 153 29.36 -2.36 11.24
CA ILE A 153 28.50 -3.18 10.38
C ILE A 153 27.05 -3.07 10.83
N ASP A 154 26.17 -2.75 9.90
CA ASP A 154 24.74 -2.96 10.11
C ASP A 154 24.43 -4.46 10.10
N THR A 155 23.97 -4.96 11.24
CA THR A 155 23.59 -6.35 11.46
C THR A 155 22.08 -6.55 11.35
N SER A 156 21.37 -5.63 10.71
CA SER A 156 19.93 -5.69 10.45
C SER A 156 19.53 -6.96 9.69
N GLY A 157 18.27 -7.36 9.83
CA GLY A 157 17.75 -8.55 9.15
C GLY A 157 17.83 -8.45 7.63
N SER A 158 17.65 -7.26 7.05
CA SER A 158 17.78 -7.03 5.60
C SER A 158 19.20 -7.29 5.13
N MET A 159 20.20 -6.78 5.86
CA MET A 159 21.61 -7.05 5.59
C MET A 159 21.95 -8.54 5.68
N GLN A 160 21.54 -9.21 6.76
CA GLN A 160 21.83 -10.63 6.98
C GLN A 160 21.20 -11.53 5.90
N MET A 161 19.97 -11.24 5.48
CA MET A 161 19.26 -12.08 4.50
C MET A 161 19.75 -11.86 3.07
N ALA A 162 20.10 -10.64 2.68
CA ALA A 162 20.35 -10.29 1.28
C ALA A 162 21.80 -9.95 0.96
N ALA A 163 22.50 -9.23 1.85
CA ALA A 163 23.80 -8.62 1.56
C ALA A 163 25.00 -9.31 2.22
N TRP A 164 24.77 -10.21 3.17
CA TRP A 164 25.82 -10.72 4.07
C TRP A 164 27.03 -11.31 3.35
N ARG A 165 26.81 -12.12 2.32
CA ARG A 165 27.89 -12.69 1.49
C ARG A 165 28.68 -11.63 0.73
N ARG A 166 28.01 -10.59 0.22
CA ARG A 166 28.66 -9.45 -0.44
C ARG A 166 29.47 -8.65 0.58
N LEU A 167 28.93 -8.46 1.79
CA LEU A 167 29.62 -7.77 2.89
C LEU A 167 30.93 -8.46 3.25
N GLN A 168 30.94 -9.79 3.40
CA GLN A 168 32.17 -10.56 3.65
C GLN A 168 33.21 -10.35 2.55
N THR A 169 32.76 -10.33 1.28
CA THR A 169 33.63 -10.12 0.11
C THR A 169 34.23 -8.71 0.13
N GLU A 170 33.41 -7.69 0.37
CA GLU A 170 33.90 -6.31 0.41
C GLU A 170 34.82 -6.02 1.60
N MET A 171 34.56 -6.62 2.77
CA MET A 171 35.48 -6.51 3.89
C MET A 171 36.87 -7.08 3.56
N LEU A 172 36.92 -8.23 2.87
CA LEU A 172 38.18 -8.79 2.39
C LEU A 172 38.83 -7.89 1.34
N ASN A 173 38.07 -7.36 0.38
CA ASN A 173 38.59 -6.45 -0.64
C ASN A 173 39.20 -5.20 0.00
N ILE A 174 38.51 -4.57 0.95
CA ILE A 174 39.00 -3.41 1.69
C ILE A 174 40.31 -3.76 2.40
N LEU A 175 40.34 -4.85 3.17
CA LEU A 175 41.55 -5.27 3.88
C LEU A 175 42.72 -5.59 2.94
N ASN A 176 42.45 -6.08 1.73
CA ASN A 176 43.47 -6.37 0.72
C ASN A 176 44.03 -5.12 0.04
N ILE A 177 43.28 -4.01 0.02
CA ILE A 177 43.77 -2.72 -0.49
C ILE A 177 44.83 -2.11 0.44
N TYR A 178 44.77 -2.38 1.74
CA TYR A 178 45.75 -1.87 2.71
C TYR A 178 46.92 -2.86 2.92
N PRO A 179 48.11 -2.57 2.37
CA PRO A 179 49.25 -3.51 2.42
C PRO A 179 49.85 -3.67 3.83
N SER A 180 49.60 -2.74 4.76
CA SER A 180 50.18 -2.78 6.11
C SER A 180 49.24 -2.21 7.18
N VAL A 181 48.11 -2.89 7.43
CA VAL A 181 47.25 -2.56 8.57
C VAL A 181 47.93 -3.00 9.86
N LYS A 182 48.06 -2.11 10.85
CA LYS A 182 48.59 -2.43 12.19
C LYS A 182 47.54 -3.05 13.10
N GLY A 183 46.29 -2.61 12.98
CA GLY A 183 45.20 -3.08 13.83
C GLY A 183 43.83 -3.02 13.16
N ILE A 184 43.01 -4.03 13.44
CA ILE A 184 41.63 -4.15 12.96
C ILE A 184 40.69 -4.20 14.16
N GLN A 185 39.54 -3.56 14.04
CA GLN A 185 38.41 -3.76 14.92
C GLN A 185 37.09 -3.92 14.16
N VAL A 186 36.16 -4.66 14.75
CA VAL A 186 34.84 -4.91 14.17
C VAL A 186 33.78 -4.77 15.25
N MET A 187 32.78 -3.93 14.97
CA MET A 187 31.63 -3.69 15.83
C MET A 187 30.37 -3.49 15.00
N ASN A 188 29.20 -3.66 15.59
CA ASN A 188 27.95 -3.35 14.89
C ASN A 188 27.66 -1.85 14.93
N ASP A 189 26.60 -1.46 14.23
CA ASP A 189 26.03 -0.12 14.16
C ASP A 189 25.70 0.49 15.54
N MET A 190 25.48 -0.34 16.57
CA MET A 190 25.28 0.06 17.97
C MET A 190 26.56 0.08 18.84
N GLY A 191 27.72 -0.25 18.28
CA GLY A 191 29.01 -0.27 18.99
C GLY A 191 29.29 -1.55 19.79
N GLN A 192 28.51 -2.62 19.59
CA GLN A 192 28.79 -3.94 20.14
C GLN A 192 29.94 -4.59 19.37
N TYR A 193 31.01 -4.97 20.08
CA TYR A 193 32.16 -5.65 19.50
C TYR A 193 31.81 -7.04 18.99
N MET A 194 32.37 -7.42 17.85
CA MET A 194 32.34 -8.80 17.35
C MET A 194 33.10 -9.75 18.27
N PHE A 195 34.24 -9.30 18.79
CA PHE A 195 35.11 -10.04 19.70
C PHE A 195 35.18 -9.32 21.05
N PRO A 196 34.35 -9.70 22.05
CA PRO A 196 34.28 -9.01 23.33
C PRO A 196 35.60 -8.95 24.10
N ASP A 197 36.45 -9.96 23.92
CA ASP A 197 37.82 -10.09 24.46
C ASP A 197 38.77 -9.00 23.93
N THR A 198 38.43 -8.38 22.81
CA THR A 198 39.26 -7.34 22.16
C THR A 198 38.77 -5.92 22.45
N ARG A 199 37.81 -5.76 23.37
CA ARG A 199 37.24 -4.46 23.73
C ARG A 199 38.35 -3.47 24.14
N ARG A 200 38.33 -2.27 23.53
CA ARG A 200 39.34 -1.21 23.71
C ARG A 200 40.78 -1.59 23.30
N ALA A 201 40.98 -2.76 22.70
CA ALA A 201 42.26 -3.22 22.16
C ALA A 201 42.18 -3.34 20.64
N TRP A 202 43.31 -3.47 19.95
CA TRP A 202 43.36 -3.72 18.52
C TRP A 202 43.68 -5.19 18.26
N MET A 203 42.97 -5.81 17.31
CA MET A 203 43.42 -7.10 16.78
C MET A 203 44.55 -6.83 15.79
N LYS A 204 45.73 -7.40 16.04
CA LYS A 204 46.85 -7.29 15.09
C LYS A 204 46.45 -7.90 13.75
N ASP A 205 46.67 -7.17 12.66
CA ASP A 205 46.37 -7.68 11.33
C ASP A 205 47.29 -8.88 11.01
N SER A 206 46.67 -9.93 10.47
CA SER A 206 47.34 -11.12 9.97
C SER A 206 46.35 -11.94 9.14
N PRO A 207 46.80 -12.81 8.23
CA PRO A 207 45.90 -13.70 7.49
C PRO A 207 44.99 -14.54 8.39
N SER A 208 45.47 -14.96 9.57
CA SER A 208 44.64 -15.71 10.54
C SER A 208 43.62 -14.81 11.24
N THR A 209 43.97 -13.58 11.61
CA THR A 209 43.02 -12.58 12.14
C THR A 209 41.91 -12.29 11.14
N ARG A 210 42.26 -12.05 9.87
CA ARG A 210 41.29 -11.79 8.80
C ARG A 210 40.35 -12.99 8.60
N LYS A 211 40.87 -14.21 8.54
CA LYS A 211 40.04 -15.44 8.49
C LYS A 211 39.13 -15.60 9.70
N ARG A 212 39.62 -15.30 10.91
CA ARG A 212 38.81 -15.33 12.14
C ARG A 212 37.65 -14.34 12.08
N ILE A 213 37.90 -13.10 11.62
CA ILE A 213 36.86 -12.09 11.43
C ILE A 213 35.79 -12.58 10.44
N ILE A 214 36.21 -13.06 9.26
CA ILE A 214 35.25 -13.52 8.25
C ILE A 214 34.46 -14.74 8.71
N GLY A 215 35.11 -15.73 9.35
CA GLY A 215 34.40 -16.89 9.90
C GLY A 215 33.46 -16.53 11.05
N ALA A 216 33.76 -15.49 11.83
CA ALA A 216 32.85 -15.02 12.87
C ALA A 216 31.59 -14.37 12.28
N LEU A 217 31.67 -13.71 11.12
CA LEU A 217 30.51 -13.12 10.46
C LEU A 217 29.42 -14.16 10.16
N ASP A 218 29.76 -15.42 9.90
CA ASP A 218 28.78 -16.47 9.56
C ASP A 218 27.70 -16.68 10.63
N ALA A 219 28.04 -16.46 11.91
CA ALA A 219 27.14 -16.64 13.04
C ALA A 219 26.86 -15.35 13.83
N TRP A 220 27.43 -14.22 13.41
CA TRP A 220 27.36 -12.99 14.18
C TRP A 220 26.12 -12.17 13.83
N ALA A 221 25.10 -12.25 14.69
CA ALA A 221 23.81 -11.60 14.53
C ALA A 221 23.39 -10.79 15.78
N PRO A 222 24.18 -9.81 16.24
CA PRO A 222 23.75 -8.92 17.32
C PRO A 222 22.57 -8.05 16.87
N PHE A 223 21.79 -7.57 17.83
CA PHE A 223 20.70 -6.63 17.57
C PHE A 223 21.23 -5.34 16.92
N SER A 224 20.55 -4.87 15.88
CA SER A 224 20.83 -3.62 15.14
C SER A 224 19.58 -2.74 15.14
N ASN A 225 19.79 -1.43 15.16
CA ASN A 225 18.72 -0.43 15.03
C ASN A 225 18.78 0.30 13.69
N SER A 226 19.56 -0.18 12.72
CA SER A 226 19.77 0.44 11.41
C SER A 226 20.27 1.90 11.54
N SER A 227 21.16 2.15 12.50
CA SER A 227 21.75 3.47 12.76
C SER A 227 23.24 3.34 13.05
N PRO A 228 24.12 3.78 12.13
CA PRO A 228 25.56 3.62 12.32
C PRO A 228 26.17 4.64 13.30
N VAL A 229 25.35 5.56 13.83
CA VAL A 229 25.81 6.74 14.58
C VAL A 229 26.45 6.33 15.90
N GLU A 230 25.79 5.43 16.61
CA GLU A 230 26.22 4.91 17.89
C GLU A 230 27.56 4.17 17.77
N GLY A 231 27.70 3.32 16.75
CA GLY A 231 28.92 2.58 16.43
C GLY A 231 30.07 3.48 16.00
N ILE A 232 29.82 4.45 15.12
CA ILE A 232 30.83 5.46 14.74
C ILE A 232 31.30 6.25 15.97
N ASN A 233 30.37 6.71 16.81
CA ASN A 233 30.71 7.47 18.02
C ASN A 233 31.54 6.62 19.00
N ALA A 234 31.13 5.37 19.23
CA ALA A 234 31.85 4.43 20.09
C ALA A 234 33.27 4.17 19.57
N ALA A 235 33.43 4.02 18.25
CA ALA A 235 34.71 3.83 17.59
C ALA A 235 35.64 5.03 17.82
N ILE A 236 35.17 6.26 17.54
CA ILE A 236 35.97 7.49 17.70
C ILE A 236 36.38 7.66 19.17
N GLN A 237 35.41 7.65 20.08
CA GLN A 237 35.66 7.88 21.51
C GLN A 237 36.64 6.87 22.11
N THR A 238 36.58 5.62 21.66
CA THR A 238 37.42 4.56 22.23
C THR A 238 38.83 4.57 21.64
N PHE A 239 38.93 4.64 20.32
CA PHE A 239 40.16 4.28 19.60
C PHE A 239 41.00 5.45 19.14
N TYR A 240 40.42 6.64 19.00
CA TYR A 240 41.14 7.81 18.53
C TYR A 240 42.36 8.11 19.43
N ARG A 241 43.52 8.24 18.82
CA ARG A 241 44.74 8.77 19.44
C ARG A 241 45.44 9.69 18.44
N PRO A 242 46.10 10.78 18.88
CA PRO A 242 46.72 11.75 17.96
C PRO A 242 47.78 11.17 17.01
N ASP A 243 48.41 10.06 17.41
CA ASP A 243 49.47 9.38 16.68
C ASP A 243 48.96 8.26 15.74
N ARG A 244 47.63 8.14 15.57
CA ARG A 244 47.02 7.04 14.80
C ARG A 244 46.17 7.54 13.65
N LYS A 245 46.48 7.06 12.45
CA LYS A 245 45.62 7.20 11.28
C LYS A 245 44.59 6.08 11.25
N ILE A 246 43.34 6.42 11.59
CA ILE A 246 42.23 5.47 11.69
C ILE A 246 41.23 5.72 10.56
N SER A 247 40.88 4.66 9.84
CA SER A 247 39.74 4.63 8.92
C SER A 247 38.61 3.81 9.53
N ILE A 248 37.43 4.42 9.61
CA ILE A 248 36.17 3.75 9.95
C ILE A 248 35.46 3.42 8.64
N TYR A 249 35.05 2.17 8.46
CA TYR A 249 34.22 1.72 7.36
C TYR A 249 32.84 1.38 7.90
N THR A 250 31.82 2.12 7.47
CA THR A 250 30.42 1.84 7.78
C THR A 250 29.80 1.03 6.64
N LEU A 251 29.20 -0.12 6.95
CA LEU A 251 28.61 -1.03 5.96
C LEU A 251 27.13 -1.22 6.29
N GLY A 252 26.23 -0.81 5.40
CA GLY A 252 24.77 -0.92 5.63
C GLY A 252 23.93 -0.64 4.39
N ASP A 253 22.62 -0.83 4.51
CA ASP A 253 21.64 -0.68 3.43
C ASP A 253 20.58 0.39 3.71
N ASP A 254 20.30 0.69 4.99
CA ASP A 254 19.27 1.65 5.37
C ASP A 254 19.58 2.49 6.62
N PHE A 255 18.79 3.54 6.83
CA PHE A 255 18.90 4.44 7.97
C PHE A 255 17.53 4.74 8.56
N SER A 256 17.32 4.33 9.80
CA SER A 256 16.05 4.48 10.52
C SER A 256 15.88 5.83 11.23
N GLY A 257 16.97 6.61 11.36
CA GLY A 257 16.97 7.84 12.15
C GLY A 257 16.16 8.99 11.55
N ARG A 258 15.75 9.91 12.44
CA ARG A 258 14.82 11.00 12.09
C ARG A 258 15.47 12.16 11.31
N SER A 259 16.76 12.42 11.52
CA SER A 259 17.42 13.62 10.96
C SER A 259 18.87 13.36 10.59
N ILE A 260 19.15 13.41 9.28
CA ILE A 260 20.50 13.34 8.72
C ILE A 260 21.36 14.48 9.29
N ARG A 261 20.83 15.71 9.30
CA ARG A 261 21.55 16.90 9.77
C ARG A 261 22.00 16.77 11.22
N ALA A 262 21.16 16.21 12.09
CA ALA A 262 21.50 16.03 13.49
C ALA A 262 22.68 15.07 13.66
N VAL A 263 22.67 13.97 12.90
CA VAL A 263 23.75 12.98 12.89
C VAL A 263 25.05 13.57 12.37
N VAL A 264 25.01 14.22 11.20
CA VAL A 264 26.18 14.85 10.60
C VAL A 264 26.80 15.84 11.58
N LYS A 265 25.99 16.70 12.22
CA LYS A 265 26.48 17.64 13.24
C LYS A 265 27.09 16.95 14.46
N ALA A 266 26.49 15.85 14.93
CA ALA A 266 27.00 15.12 16.09
C ALA A 266 28.37 14.49 15.80
N VAL A 267 28.51 13.81 14.66
CA VAL A 267 29.79 13.23 14.21
C VAL A 267 30.79 14.33 13.92
N ASP A 268 30.37 15.42 13.27
CA ASP A 268 31.23 16.55 12.97
C ASP A 268 31.83 17.14 14.24
N ASN A 269 31.04 17.35 15.29
CA ASN A 269 31.51 17.85 16.59
C ASN A 269 32.48 16.88 17.28
N LEU A 270 32.22 15.58 17.17
CA LEU A 270 33.05 14.55 17.79
C LEU A 270 34.38 14.38 17.04
N ASN A 271 34.37 14.50 15.71
CA ASN A 271 35.51 14.29 14.83
C ASN A 271 36.19 15.62 14.43
N GLN A 272 36.09 16.67 15.25
CA GLN A 272 36.84 17.92 15.03
C GLN A 272 38.26 17.77 15.58
N ALA A 273 39.24 17.98 14.72
CA ALA A 273 40.59 18.29 15.17
C ALA A 273 40.70 19.75 15.62
N HIS A 274 41.75 20.06 16.37
CA HIS A 274 42.03 21.43 16.78
C HIS A 274 42.31 22.32 15.55
N ARG A 275 41.97 23.61 15.69
CA ARG A 275 42.02 24.67 14.65
C ARG A 275 43.02 24.39 13.52
N GLY A 276 42.50 24.16 12.31
CA GLY A 276 43.27 24.04 11.07
C GLY A 276 43.81 22.65 10.74
N ALA A 277 43.60 21.64 11.58
CA ALA A 277 44.03 20.25 11.33
C ALA A 277 42.96 19.39 10.64
N ASP A 278 43.42 18.34 9.94
CA ASP A 278 42.59 17.27 9.38
C ASP A 278 41.79 16.54 10.47
N ARG A 279 40.63 15.97 10.09
CA ARG A 279 39.71 15.24 10.99
C ARG A 279 40.42 14.15 11.81
N LEU A 280 39.92 13.88 13.03
CA LEU A 280 40.55 12.93 13.97
C LEU A 280 40.63 11.50 13.38
N VAL A 281 39.60 11.10 12.65
CA VAL A 281 39.51 9.84 11.92
C VAL A 281 38.91 10.07 10.53
N ARG A 282 39.19 9.14 9.61
CA ARG A 282 38.54 9.08 8.30
C ARG A 282 37.30 8.20 8.37
N ILE A 283 36.21 8.60 7.71
CA ILE A 283 34.97 7.80 7.66
C ILE A 283 34.62 7.46 6.21
N HIS A 284 34.67 6.18 5.88
CA HIS A 284 34.23 5.63 4.61
C HIS A 284 32.93 4.88 4.80
N ALA A 285 32.13 4.77 3.74
CA ALA A 285 30.87 4.07 3.81
C ALA A 285 30.63 3.24 2.55
N LEU A 286 30.07 2.04 2.74
CA LEU A 286 29.60 1.16 1.68
C LEU A 286 28.10 0.98 1.82
N GLY A 287 27.36 1.36 0.78
CA GLY A 287 25.91 1.20 0.68
C GLY A 287 25.54 -0.06 -0.09
N PHE A 288 24.80 -0.96 0.55
CA PHE A 288 24.33 -2.20 -0.06
C PHE A 288 22.94 -2.00 -0.68
N PRO A 289 22.72 -2.39 -1.94
CA PRO A 289 21.47 -2.13 -2.66
C PRO A 289 20.35 -3.12 -2.29
N VAL A 290 20.17 -3.45 -1.01
CA VAL A 290 19.15 -4.42 -0.54
C VAL A 290 17.74 -3.94 -0.85
N HIS A 291 17.50 -2.63 -0.70
CA HIS A 291 16.20 -2.02 -0.98
C HIS A 291 16.05 -1.49 -2.41
N PHE A 292 16.96 -1.86 -3.32
CA PHE A 292 16.92 -1.49 -4.72
C PHE A 292 16.42 -2.68 -5.52
N SER A 293 15.13 -2.68 -5.85
CA SER A 293 14.55 -3.65 -6.78
C SER A 293 14.47 -3.04 -8.18
N GLN A 294 14.83 -3.80 -9.22
CA GLN A 294 14.74 -3.34 -10.61
C GLN A 294 13.33 -2.81 -10.92
N GLY A 295 13.26 -1.59 -11.47
CA GLY A 295 11.99 -0.95 -11.85
C GLY A 295 11.16 -0.38 -10.70
N LYS A 296 11.69 -0.35 -9.46
CA LYS A 296 11.02 0.27 -8.30
C LYS A 296 11.88 1.39 -7.72
N THR A 297 11.21 2.45 -7.26
CA THR A 297 11.85 3.52 -6.50
C THR A 297 12.48 2.94 -5.23
N PRO A 298 13.75 3.29 -4.90
CA PRO A 298 14.38 2.84 -3.67
C PRO A 298 13.57 3.26 -2.44
N SER A 299 13.67 2.50 -1.35
CA SER A 299 12.99 2.85 -0.11
C SER A 299 13.49 4.20 0.43
N ALA A 300 12.60 4.96 1.09
CA ALA A 300 12.98 6.24 1.69
C ALA A 300 14.13 6.09 2.71
N ALA A 301 14.20 4.94 3.40
CA ALA A 301 15.28 4.64 4.35
C ALA A 301 16.63 4.43 3.64
N ALA A 302 16.65 3.75 2.49
CA ALA A 302 17.86 3.57 1.69
C ALA A 302 18.34 4.90 1.05
N ILE A 303 17.42 5.74 0.58
CA ILE A 303 17.75 7.09 0.08
C ILE A 303 18.37 7.93 1.21
N LYS A 304 17.77 7.90 2.42
CA LYS A 304 18.31 8.59 3.59
C LYS A 304 19.69 8.07 3.98
N PHE A 305 19.91 6.76 3.92
CA PHE A 305 21.21 6.16 4.20
C PHE A 305 22.27 6.66 3.22
N ALA A 306 22.00 6.60 1.91
CA ALA A 306 22.93 7.07 0.88
C ALA A 306 23.25 8.57 1.05
N ALA A 307 22.24 9.39 1.32
CA ALA A 307 22.44 10.81 1.59
C ALA A 307 23.28 11.03 2.85
N LEU A 308 22.97 10.34 3.96
CA LEU A 308 23.73 10.44 5.21
C LEU A 308 25.19 10.03 5.03
N MET A 309 25.43 8.86 4.43
CA MET A 309 26.77 8.31 4.24
C MET A 309 27.60 9.18 3.30
N ARG A 310 27.00 9.75 2.25
CA ARG A 310 27.69 10.69 1.36
C ARG A 310 28.18 11.92 2.13
N GLU A 311 27.31 12.55 2.91
CA GLU A 311 27.67 13.73 3.71
C GLU A 311 28.70 13.39 4.79
N LEU A 312 28.51 12.28 5.51
CA LEU A 312 29.45 11.84 6.55
C LEU A 312 30.82 11.55 5.96
N SER A 313 30.91 10.80 4.87
CA SER A 313 32.20 10.50 4.25
C SER A 313 32.89 11.75 3.73
N TYR A 314 32.16 12.64 3.06
CA TYR A 314 32.71 13.89 2.55
C TYR A 314 33.26 14.78 3.68
N ASN A 315 32.47 15.01 4.74
CA ASN A 315 32.87 15.86 5.86
C ASN A 315 34.04 15.30 6.66
N ASN A 316 34.28 14.00 6.59
CA ASN A 316 35.29 13.28 7.34
C ASN A 316 36.45 12.78 6.44
N GLY A 317 36.62 13.35 5.25
CA GLY A 317 37.74 13.10 4.35
C GLY A 317 37.81 11.68 3.80
N GLY A 318 36.71 10.91 3.86
CA GLY A 318 36.60 9.57 3.31
C GLY A 318 35.76 9.52 2.04
N THR A 319 35.27 8.33 1.72
CA THR A 319 34.58 8.05 0.44
C THR A 319 33.34 7.22 0.70
N PHE A 320 32.23 7.59 0.07
CA PHE A 320 31.02 6.77 0.01
C PHE A 320 30.96 5.99 -1.30
N ILE A 321 30.72 4.69 -1.21
CA ILE A 321 30.60 3.77 -2.34
C ILE A 321 29.22 3.11 -2.28
N GLY A 322 28.33 3.49 -3.20
CA GLY A 322 27.07 2.78 -3.39
C GLY A 322 27.28 1.58 -4.31
N LEU A 323 27.09 0.37 -3.80
CA LEU A 323 27.20 -0.84 -4.62
C LEU A 323 25.99 -0.94 -5.56
N THR A 324 26.24 -1.39 -6.78
CA THR A 324 25.20 -1.55 -7.82
C THR A 324 24.57 -2.96 -7.83
N SER A 325 25.19 -3.92 -7.14
CA SER A 325 24.75 -5.32 -7.09
C SER A 325 25.14 -5.98 -5.76
N LEU A 326 24.37 -7.00 -5.37
CA LEU A 326 24.68 -7.91 -4.26
C LEU A 326 25.44 -9.15 -4.73
N GLN A 327 25.59 -9.35 -6.04
CA GLN A 327 26.45 -10.41 -6.58
C GLN A 327 27.90 -9.96 -6.49
N PRO A 328 28.81 -10.74 -5.86
CA PRO A 328 30.21 -10.37 -5.68
C PRO A 328 30.98 -10.19 -6.98
#